data_AF-A0A419KHT1-F1
#
_entry.id   AF-A0A419KHT1-F1
#
_cell.length_a   1.000
_cell.length_b   1.000
_cell.length_c   1.000
_cell.angle_alpha   90.00
_cell.angle_beta   90.00
_cell.angle_gamma   90.00
#
_symmetry.space_group_name_H-M   'P 1'
#
loop_
_entity.id
_entity.type
_entity.pdbx_description
1 polymer ?
#
loop_
_entity_poly.entity_id
_entity_poly.type
_entity_poly.pdbx_seq_one_letter_code
_entity_poly.pdbx_strand_id
1 'polypeptide(L)'
;MEQEMRIGEEVKNKNLGGDKKKMKKKIAVLVGITLCTMLLISPALASNGDTLDIYGNANEDDTIDMRDLTYVKLIFFGKKPETELADAKYDGKINPLDFIQIKLIIVGKEKEITIVDSADRIVTVKKPVERVILFHYGATEAIRSIKATDKLVGIGCTRTSREFYREFKDLPDVGYVTNPNYEEILNCDPDVVLLFANIPCHEIRCERIRDKLN
;
A
#
# COMPACT_ATOMS: atom_id res chain seq x y z
N MET A 1 70.89 34.39 -40.83
CA MET A 1 69.85 33.78 -41.69
C MET A 1 69.60 32.33 -41.28
N GLU A 2 69.49 32.08 -39.97
CA GLU A 2 69.35 30.73 -39.38
C GLU A 2 68.62 30.82 -38.02
N GLN A 3 67.47 31.49 -38.00
CA GLN A 3 66.61 31.54 -36.81
C GLN A 3 65.11 31.53 -37.13
N GLU A 4 64.74 31.03 -38.32
CA GLU A 4 63.36 30.98 -38.85
C GLU A 4 62.85 29.53 -38.98
N MET A 5 63.33 28.59 -38.16
CA MET A 5 62.92 27.18 -38.28
C MET A 5 62.75 26.47 -36.94
N ARG A 6 62.04 27.08 -35.99
CA ARG A 6 61.43 26.37 -34.84
C ARG A 6 60.06 26.92 -34.43
N ILE A 7 59.29 27.49 -35.37
CA ILE A 7 57.93 28.03 -35.14
C ILE A 7 56.84 27.01 -35.54
N GLY A 8 57.19 25.73 -35.73
CA GLY A 8 56.28 24.74 -36.34
C GLY A 8 55.41 23.89 -35.41
N GLU A 9 55.76 23.68 -34.13
CA GLU A 9 55.15 22.58 -33.36
C GLU A 9 54.50 22.92 -32.02
N GLU A 10 54.56 24.17 -31.54
CA GLU A 10 54.07 24.50 -30.18
C GLU A 10 52.70 25.20 -30.10
N VAL A 11 51.99 25.37 -31.22
CA VAL A 11 50.71 26.13 -31.22
C VAL A 11 49.45 25.25 -31.09
N LYS A 12 49.55 23.92 -31.11
CA LYS A 12 48.34 23.05 -31.13
C LYS A 12 47.87 22.45 -29.80
N ASN A 13 48.46 22.81 -28.66
CA ASN A 13 48.15 22.13 -27.39
C ASN A 13 47.74 23.04 -26.23
N LYS A 14 47.10 24.17 -26.51
CA LYS A 14 46.46 25.01 -25.47
C LYS A 14 44.99 25.19 -25.79
N ASN A 15 44.14 24.36 -25.17
CA ASN A 15 42.73 24.64 -24.76
C ASN A 15 41.78 23.42 -24.77
N LEU A 16 42.20 22.24 -25.24
CA LEU A 16 41.30 21.07 -25.28
C LEU A 16 41.00 20.43 -23.90
N GLY A 17 41.83 20.69 -22.89
CA GLY A 17 41.66 20.10 -21.55
C GLY A 17 40.61 20.80 -20.67
N GLY A 18 40.51 22.13 -20.76
CA GLY A 18 39.59 22.94 -19.96
C GLY A 18 38.13 22.74 -20.35
N ASP A 19 37.85 22.73 -21.65
CA ASP A 19 36.48 22.56 -22.16
C ASP A 19 35.94 21.15 -21.96
N LYS A 20 36.78 20.11 -22.12
CA LYS A 20 36.38 18.73 -21.80
C LYS A 20 36.05 18.58 -20.31
N LYS A 21 36.78 19.24 -19.42
CA LYS A 21 36.52 19.21 -17.97
C LYS A 21 35.24 19.97 -17.61
N LYS A 22 35.00 21.12 -18.26
CA LYS A 22 33.78 21.93 -18.10
C LYS A 22 32.54 21.22 -18.64
N MET A 23 32.66 20.52 -19.77
CA MET A 23 31.61 19.73 -20.41
C MET A 23 31.28 18.47 -19.60
N LYS A 24 32.29 17.74 -19.10
CA LYS A 24 32.09 16.62 -18.17
C LYS A 24 31.42 17.06 -16.87
N LYS A 25 31.77 18.24 -16.33
CA LYS A 25 31.13 18.79 -15.12
C LYS A 25 29.67 19.19 -15.38
N LYS A 26 29.36 19.77 -16.54
CA LYS A 26 27.97 20.09 -16.96
C LYS A 26 27.13 18.82 -17.19
N ILE A 27 27.68 17.80 -17.84
CA ILE A 27 27.00 16.51 -18.06
C ILE A 27 26.78 15.79 -16.72
N ALA A 28 27.77 15.79 -15.81
CA ALA A 28 27.62 15.21 -14.47
C ALA A 28 26.55 15.94 -13.64
N VAL A 29 26.48 17.27 -13.73
CA VAL A 29 25.41 18.07 -13.08
C VAL A 29 24.05 17.76 -13.71
N LEU A 30 23.96 17.64 -15.03
CA LEU A 30 22.70 17.34 -15.72
C LEU A 30 22.20 15.92 -15.39
N VAL A 31 23.08 14.92 -15.41
CA VAL A 31 22.76 13.54 -14.99
C VAL A 31 22.38 13.49 -13.52
N GLY A 32 23.06 14.24 -12.65
CA GLY A 32 22.69 14.33 -11.22
C GLY A 32 21.31 14.94 -10.99
N ILE A 33 20.92 15.96 -11.77
CA ILE A 33 19.58 16.57 -11.68
C ILE A 33 18.51 15.61 -12.20
N THR A 34 18.77 14.88 -13.29
CA THR A 34 17.81 13.89 -13.83
C THR A 34 17.68 12.64 -12.95
N LEU A 35 18.73 12.27 -12.22
CA LEU A 35 18.68 11.19 -11.22
C LEU A 35 17.91 11.61 -9.96
N CYS A 36 18.02 12.88 -9.55
CA CYS A 36 17.23 13.42 -8.43
C CYS A 36 15.73 13.50 -8.74
N THR A 37 15.33 13.61 -10.02
CA THR A 37 13.90 13.60 -10.38
C THR A 37 13.28 12.18 -10.40
N MET A 38 14.08 11.12 -10.50
CA MET A 38 13.60 9.73 -10.40
C MET A 38 13.50 9.22 -8.95
N LEU A 39 13.97 9.99 -7.98
CA LEU A 39 13.96 9.66 -6.55
C LEU A 39 12.78 10.28 -5.79
N LEU A 40 11.79 10.82 -6.50
CA LEU A 40 10.52 11.28 -5.92
C LEU A 40 9.44 10.19 -5.92
N ILE A 41 9.82 8.93 -5.69
CA ILE A 41 8.89 8.04 -4.98
C ILE A 41 8.94 8.52 -3.54
N SER A 42 8.22 9.60 -3.27
CA SER A 42 7.90 10.00 -1.91
C SER A 42 7.31 8.77 -1.24
N PRO A 43 7.68 8.46 0.02
CA PRO A 43 6.75 7.74 0.87
C PRO A 43 5.45 8.54 0.78
N ALA A 44 4.34 7.87 0.41
CA ALA A 44 3.02 8.44 0.50
C ALA A 44 2.96 9.28 1.78
N LEU A 45 2.51 10.53 1.67
CA LEU A 45 2.23 11.32 2.86
C LEU A 45 1.31 10.44 3.70
N ALA A 46 1.79 9.98 4.85
CA ALA A 46 0.91 9.49 5.89
C ALA A 46 -0.10 10.62 6.12
N SER A 47 -1.33 10.42 5.65
CA SER A 47 -2.44 11.31 5.97
C SER A 47 -2.57 11.25 7.48
N ASN A 48 -2.05 12.28 8.16
CA ASN A 48 -2.29 12.49 9.57
C ASN A 48 -3.69 13.10 9.69
N GLY A 49 -4.68 12.25 9.51
CA GLY A 49 -6.11 12.52 9.54
C GLY A 49 -6.77 11.21 9.15
N ASP A 50 -7.80 10.78 9.87
CA ASP A 50 -8.50 9.49 9.71
C ASP A 50 -9.26 9.43 8.37
N THR A 51 -8.56 9.60 7.25
CA THR A 51 -9.15 9.63 5.93
C THR A 51 -9.61 8.22 5.57
N LEU A 52 -10.79 8.08 4.95
CA LEU A 52 -11.24 6.79 4.45
C LEU A 52 -10.32 6.34 3.30
N ASP A 53 -9.33 5.51 3.61
CA ASP A 53 -8.31 5.02 2.67
C ASP A 53 -8.83 3.91 1.75
N ILE A 54 -9.85 4.24 0.96
CA ILE A 54 -10.46 3.37 -0.03
C ILE A 54 -10.37 4.05 -1.40
N TYR A 55 -9.81 3.33 -2.37
CA TYR A 55 -9.77 3.79 -3.76
C TYR A 55 -11.21 3.96 -4.28
N GLY A 56 -11.55 5.18 -4.65
CA GLY A 56 -12.89 5.65 -4.94
C GLY A 56 -13.31 6.87 -4.11
N ASN A 57 -12.67 7.12 -2.96
CA ASN A 57 -12.78 8.36 -2.18
C ASN A 57 -11.91 9.47 -2.81
N ALA A 58 -12.18 9.78 -4.07
CA ALA A 58 -11.38 10.65 -4.92
C ALA A 58 -11.19 12.07 -4.36
N ASN A 59 -12.17 12.60 -3.63
CA ASN A 59 -12.08 13.93 -3.02
C ASN A 59 -11.57 13.92 -1.58
N GLU A 60 -11.23 12.75 -1.04
CA GLU A 60 -10.67 12.53 0.30
C GLU A 60 -11.56 13.10 1.42
N ASP A 61 -12.89 12.97 1.30
CA ASP A 61 -13.88 13.51 2.27
C ASP A 61 -14.58 12.45 3.15
N ASP A 62 -13.97 11.28 3.23
CA ASP A 62 -14.35 10.13 4.06
C ASP A 62 -15.65 9.45 3.67
N THR A 63 -16.25 9.84 2.54
CA THR A 63 -17.50 9.29 2.06
C THR A 63 -17.44 9.08 0.55
N ILE A 64 -17.55 7.82 0.12
CA ILE A 64 -17.64 7.51 -1.31
C ILE A 64 -19.05 7.82 -1.81
N ASP A 65 -19.21 8.91 -2.54
CA ASP A 65 -20.48 9.37 -3.12
C ASP A 65 -20.35 10.13 -4.46
N MET A 66 -21.41 10.84 -4.85
CA MET A 66 -21.46 11.58 -6.13
C MET A 66 -20.44 12.73 -6.22
N ARG A 67 -19.89 13.19 -5.10
CA ARG A 67 -18.84 14.21 -5.02
C ARG A 67 -17.51 13.66 -5.53
N ASP A 68 -17.20 12.40 -5.27
CA ASP A 68 -16.02 11.73 -5.85
C ASP A 68 -16.11 11.66 -7.37
N LEU A 69 -17.26 11.24 -7.89
CA LEU A 69 -17.53 11.25 -9.34
C LEU A 69 -17.34 12.62 -9.96
N THR A 70 -17.75 13.67 -9.24
CA THR A 70 -17.55 15.05 -9.68
C THR A 70 -16.08 15.43 -9.60
N TYR A 71 -15.36 15.00 -8.57
CA TYR A 71 -13.93 15.26 -8.41
C TYR A 71 -13.10 14.63 -9.53
N VAL A 72 -13.31 13.34 -9.84
CA VAL A 72 -12.64 12.67 -10.98
C VAL A 72 -12.97 13.37 -12.30
N LYS A 73 -14.20 13.88 -12.46
CA LYS A 73 -14.57 14.66 -13.67
C LYS A 73 -13.79 15.96 -13.77
N LEU A 74 -13.55 16.63 -12.65
CA LEU A 74 -12.77 17.86 -12.62
C LEU A 74 -11.28 17.60 -12.85
N ILE A 75 -10.76 16.44 -12.45
CA ILE A 75 -9.40 15.99 -12.82
C ILE A 75 -9.26 15.95 -14.35
N PHE A 76 -10.19 15.31 -15.07
CA PHE A 76 -10.14 15.26 -16.55
C PHE A 76 -10.16 16.62 -17.23
N PHE A 77 -10.85 17.59 -16.65
CA PHE A 77 -10.90 18.95 -17.18
C PHE A 77 -9.72 19.83 -16.71
N GLY A 78 -8.75 19.27 -16.00
CA GLY A 78 -7.63 20.02 -15.41
C GLY A 78 -8.07 21.08 -14.41
N LYS A 79 -9.24 20.88 -13.76
CA LYS A 79 -9.82 21.81 -12.78
C LYS A 79 -9.49 21.42 -11.34
N LYS A 80 -9.05 20.19 -11.11
CA LYS A 80 -8.59 19.66 -9.82
C LYS A 80 -7.31 18.85 -10.02
N PRO A 81 -6.40 18.83 -9.03
CA PRO A 81 -5.24 17.95 -9.06
C PRO A 81 -5.67 16.49 -8.94
N GLU A 82 -4.85 15.59 -9.50
CA GLU A 82 -4.97 14.14 -9.29
C GLU A 82 -4.73 13.81 -7.81
N THR A 83 -5.46 12.80 -7.32
CA THR A 83 -5.32 12.21 -5.98
C THR A 83 -5.11 10.70 -6.14
N GLU A 84 -4.42 10.08 -5.19
CA GLU A 84 -4.14 8.63 -5.27
C GLU A 84 -5.45 7.83 -5.23
N LEU A 85 -6.40 8.22 -4.38
CA LEU A 85 -7.69 7.55 -4.24
C LEU A 85 -8.65 7.78 -5.42
N ALA A 86 -8.33 8.63 -6.39
CA ALA A 86 -9.14 8.82 -7.59
C ALA A 86 -9.04 7.65 -8.60
N ASP A 87 -7.96 6.86 -8.55
CA ASP A 87 -7.78 5.62 -9.33
C ASP A 87 -8.59 4.48 -8.70
N ALA A 88 -9.91 4.58 -8.71
CA ALA A 88 -10.81 3.64 -8.06
C ALA A 88 -10.63 2.18 -8.51
N LYS A 89 -10.16 1.95 -9.74
CA LYS A 89 -9.87 0.61 -10.28
C LYS A 89 -8.45 0.13 -9.99
N TYR A 90 -7.61 0.98 -9.40
CA TYR A 90 -6.21 0.73 -9.08
C TYR A 90 -5.43 0.12 -10.27
N ASP A 91 -5.56 0.73 -11.45
CA ASP A 91 -4.83 0.31 -12.66
C ASP A 91 -3.73 1.29 -13.11
N GLY A 92 -3.41 2.25 -12.24
CA GLY A 92 -2.39 3.26 -12.41
C GLY A 92 -2.83 4.41 -13.31
N LYS A 93 -4.12 4.53 -13.62
CA LYS A 93 -4.65 5.53 -14.54
C LYS A 93 -6.02 6.03 -14.11
N ILE A 94 -6.11 7.32 -13.82
CA ILE A 94 -7.40 7.98 -13.64
C ILE A 94 -8.08 8.10 -15.01
N ASN A 95 -9.20 7.40 -15.22
CA ASN A 95 -9.90 7.26 -16.49
C ASN A 95 -11.41 6.96 -16.31
N PRO A 96 -12.24 6.96 -17.37
CA PRO A 96 -13.68 6.76 -17.24
C PRO A 96 -14.11 5.45 -16.58
N LEU A 97 -13.24 4.44 -16.48
CA LEU A 97 -13.52 3.20 -15.74
C LEU A 97 -13.59 3.44 -14.23
N ASP A 98 -12.86 4.42 -13.68
CA ASP A 98 -12.94 4.77 -12.26
C ASP A 98 -14.31 5.34 -11.90
N PHE A 99 -14.96 6.05 -12.82
CA PHE A 99 -16.34 6.52 -12.65
C PHE A 99 -17.31 5.35 -12.53
N ILE A 100 -17.09 4.32 -13.32
CA ILE A 100 -17.95 3.13 -13.29
C ILE A 100 -17.72 2.43 -11.96
N GLN A 101 -16.47 2.27 -11.54
CA GLN A 101 -16.12 1.63 -10.28
C GLN A 101 -16.70 2.39 -9.08
N ILE A 102 -16.54 3.72 -8.99
CA ILE A 102 -17.14 4.54 -7.93
C ILE A 102 -18.67 4.42 -7.93
N LYS A 103 -19.32 4.50 -9.10
CA LYS A 103 -20.78 4.29 -9.20
C LYS A 103 -21.19 2.92 -8.66
N LEU A 104 -20.44 1.88 -8.99
CA LEU A 104 -20.72 0.53 -8.52
C LEU A 104 -20.58 0.43 -7.00
N ILE A 105 -19.57 1.07 -6.41
CA ILE A 105 -19.39 1.16 -4.94
C ILE A 105 -20.59 1.85 -4.29
N ILE A 106 -21.00 3.02 -4.81
CA ILE A 106 -22.12 3.79 -4.27
C ILE A 106 -23.42 2.99 -4.24
N VAL A 107 -23.65 2.15 -5.26
CA VAL A 107 -24.88 1.33 -5.35
C VAL A 107 -24.70 -0.09 -4.77
N GLY A 108 -23.54 -0.41 -4.19
CA GLY A 108 -23.24 -1.73 -3.61
C GLY A 108 -23.21 -2.89 -4.61
N LYS A 109 -22.76 -2.64 -5.85
CA LYS A 109 -22.67 -3.62 -6.95
C LYS A 109 -21.26 -3.81 -7.51
N GLU A 110 -20.27 -3.24 -6.84
CA GLU A 110 -18.86 -3.45 -7.14
C GLU A 110 -18.45 -4.91 -6.95
N LYS A 111 -17.59 -5.40 -7.84
CA LYS A 111 -17.09 -6.79 -7.82
C LYS A 111 -15.81 -6.92 -7.01
N GLU A 112 -15.15 -5.81 -6.74
CA GLU A 112 -13.93 -5.74 -5.94
C GLU A 112 -13.82 -4.32 -5.37
N ILE A 113 -13.05 -4.18 -4.30
CA ILE A 113 -12.74 -2.92 -3.66
C ILE A 113 -11.25 -2.90 -3.31
N THR A 114 -10.57 -1.78 -3.57
CA THR A 114 -9.16 -1.61 -3.23
C THR A 114 -9.04 -0.69 -2.02
N ILE A 115 -8.33 -1.15 -1.00
CA ILE A 115 -8.18 -0.47 0.29
C ILE A 115 -6.70 -0.34 0.64
N VAL A 116 -6.35 0.68 1.41
CA VAL A 116 -5.10 0.71 2.17
C VAL A 116 -5.40 0.10 3.54
N ASP A 117 -4.67 -0.95 3.91
CA ASP A 117 -4.85 -1.57 5.22
C ASP A 117 -4.00 -0.90 6.31
N SER A 118 -4.25 -1.27 7.57
CA SER A 118 -3.53 -0.73 8.73
C SER A 118 -2.02 -1.04 8.80
N ALA A 119 -1.47 -1.76 7.82
CA ALA A 119 -0.04 -1.99 7.63
C ALA A 119 0.49 -1.25 6.38
N ASP A 120 -0.24 -0.24 5.91
CA ASP A 120 0.06 0.58 4.73
C ASP A 120 0.16 -0.23 3.42
N ARG A 121 -0.52 -1.37 3.34
CA ARG A 121 -0.56 -2.19 2.12
C ARG A 121 -1.80 -1.87 1.31
N ILE A 122 -1.63 -1.75 0.00
CA ILE A 122 -2.75 -1.63 -0.93
C ILE A 122 -3.23 -3.02 -1.32
N VAL A 123 -4.48 -3.35 -1.00
CA VAL A 123 -5.06 -4.68 -1.19
C VAL A 123 -6.40 -4.57 -1.92
N THR A 124 -6.55 -5.33 -3.00
CA THR A 124 -7.83 -5.48 -3.71
C THR A 124 -8.57 -6.71 -3.21
N VAL A 125 -9.75 -6.51 -2.64
CA VAL A 125 -10.63 -7.56 -2.11
C VAL A 125 -11.77 -7.81 -3.07
N LYS A 126 -11.91 -9.06 -3.53
CA LYS A 126 -13.02 -9.48 -4.40
C LYS A 126 -14.31 -9.63 -3.61
N LYS A 127 -15.44 -9.31 -4.25
CA LYS A 127 -16.79 -9.41 -3.69
C LYS A 127 -17.67 -10.37 -4.51
N PRO A 128 -18.59 -11.10 -3.85
CA PRO A 128 -18.76 -11.13 -2.41
C PRO A 128 -17.63 -11.94 -1.74
N VAL A 129 -17.28 -11.57 -0.51
CA VAL A 129 -16.35 -12.35 0.32
C VAL A 129 -17.15 -13.48 0.96
N GLU A 130 -16.80 -14.73 0.69
CA GLU A 130 -17.53 -15.91 1.17
C GLU A 130 -16.67 -16.83 2.03
N ARG A 131 -15.33 -16.72 1.94
CA ARG A 131 -14.39 -17.62 2.61
C ARG A 131 -13.37 -16.81 3.42
N VAL A 132 -13.57 -16.74 4.73
CA VAL A 132 -12.78 -15.90 5.64
C VAL A 132 -12.02 -16.74 6.65
N ILE A 133 -10.74 -16.41 6.86
CA ILE A 133 -9.93 -16.94 7.95
C ILE A 133 -9.63 -15.83 8.96
N LEU A 134 -9.74 -16.15 10.25
CA LEU A 134 -9.54 -15.18 11.33
C LEU A 134 -8.44 -15.60 12.30
N PHE A 135 -7.47 -14.71 12.47
CA PHE A 135 -6.51 -14.74 13.59
C PHE A 135 -6.86 -13.71 14.67
N HIS A 136 -7.56 -12.63 14.31
CA HIS A 136 -7.85 -11.51 15.20
C HIS A 136 -9.10 -11.73 16.07
N TYR A 137 -8.98 -11.49 17.38
CA TYR A 137 -10.10 -11.71 18.33
C TYR A 137 -11.27 -10.76 18.10
N GLY A 138 -11.00 -9.46 17.98
CA GLY A 138 -12.02 -8.44 17.69
C GLY A 138 -12.76 -8.70 16.38
N ALA A 139 -12.05 -9.02 15.28
CA ALA A 139 -12.67 -9.40 14.01
C ALA A 139 -13.60 -10.62 14.15
N THR A 140 -13.23 -11.61 14.96
CA THR A 140 -14.11 -12.77 15.16
C THR A 140 -15.37 -12.41 15.95
N GLU A 141 -15.26 -11.58 16.97
CA GLU A 141 -16.42 -11.09 17.72
C GLU A 141 -17.31 -10.22 16.83
N ALA A 142 -16.72 -9.39 15.97
CA ALA A 142 -17.43 -8.58 14.99
C ALA A 142 -18.19 -9.44 13.98
N ILE A 143 -17.53 -10.42 13.35
CA ILE A 143 -18.16 -11.38 12.41
C ILE A 143 -19.32 -12.12 13.09
N ARG A 144 -19.14 -12.53 14.34
CA ARG A 144 -20.22 -13.14 15.12
C ARG A 144 -21.39 -12.18 15.36
N SER A 145 -21.09 -10.93 15.71
CA SER A 145 -22.10 -9.91 16.01
C SER A 145 -22.96 -9.56 14.79
N ILE A 146 -22.36 -9.54 13.60
CA ILE A 146 -23.08 -9.34 12.32
C ILE A 146 -23.69 -10.61 11.75
N LYS A 147 -23.62 -11.73 12.47
CA LYS A 147 -24.16 -13.05 12.08
C LYS A 147 -23.61 -13.58 10.75
N ALA A 148 -22.34 -13.34 10.46
CA ALA A 148 -21.65 -13.79 9.25
C ALA A 148 -20.69 -14.97 9.52
N THR A 149 -20.98 -15.79 10.53
CA THR A 149 -20.11 -16.90 10.96
C THR A 149 -20.07 -18.05 9.96
N ASP A 150 -21.08 -18.15 9.10
CA ASP A 150 -21.18 -19.10 7.98
C ASP A 150 -20.07 -18.92 6.93
N LYS A 151 -19.46 -17.73 6.87
CA LYS A 151 -18.36 -17.40 5.96
C LYS A 151 -16.99 -17.84 6.48
N LEU A 152 -16.91 -18.32 7.72
CA LEU A 152 -15.64 -18.74 8.31
C LEU A 152 -15.25 -20.12 7.80
N VAL A 153 -14.05 -20.20 7.23
CA VAL A 153 -13.47 -21.46 6.72
C VAL A 153 -12.27 -21.94 7.53
N GLY A 154 -11.78 -21.13 8.46
CA GLY A 154 -10.68 -21.48 9.36
C GLY A 154 -10.50 -20.45 10.47
N ILE A 155 -9.94 -20.87 11.60
CA ILE A 155 -9.77 -20.03 12.78
C ILE A 155 -8.48 -20.34 13.52
N GLY A 156 -7.84 -19.31 14.10
CA GLY A 156 -6.61 -19.51 14.86
C GLY A 156 -6.81 -20.32 16.16
N CYS A 157 -5.80 -21.13 16.52
CA CYS A 157 -5.81 -22.16 17.56
C CYS A 157 -6.29 -21.71 18.95
N THR A 158 -6.07 -20.45 19.32
CA THR A 158 -6.43 -19.93 20.66
C THR A 158 -7.94 -19.88 20.90
N ARG A 159 -8.75 -20.13 19.87
CA ARG A 159 -10.21 -19.96 19.89
C ARG A 159 -10.95 -21.29 19.96
N THR A 160 -10.44 -22.35 19.33
CA THR A 160 -11.05 -23.70 19.36
C THR A 160 -11.13 -24.29 20.77
N SER A 161 -10.29 -23.82 21.70
CA SER A 161 -10.18 -24.32 23.07
C SER A 161 -11.05 -23.60 24.11
N ARG A 162 -11.73 -22.50 23.75
CA ARG A 162 -12.54 -21.71 24.70
C ARG A 162 -14.03 -22.00 24.55
N GLU A 163 -14.74 -22.23 25.65
CA GLU A 163 -16.20 -22.44 25.62
C GLU A 163 -16.97 -21.29 24.95
N PHE A 164 -16.47 -20.07 25.09
CA PHE A 164 -17.04 -18.87 24.48
C PHE A 164 -17.03 -18.87 22.94
N TYR A 165 -16.27 -19.78 22.32
CA TYR A 165 -16.11 -19.95 20.88
C TYR A 165 -16.42 -21.37 20.44
N ARG A 166 -17.25 -22.09 21.22
CA ARG A 166 -17.60 -23.49 20.95
C ARG A 166 -18.23 -23.68 19.57
N GLU A 167 -18.93 -22.67 19.07
CA GLU A 167 -19.50 -22.64 17.72
C GLU A 167 -18.46 -22.77 16.60
N PHE A 168 -17.18 -22.49 16.88
CA PHE A 168 -16.08 -22.55 15.91
C PHE A 168 -15.22 -23.81 16.07
N LYS A 169 -15.60 -24.75 16.94
CA LYS A 169 -14.77 -25.92 17.27
C LYS A 169 -14.53 -26.84 16.06
N ASP A 170 -15.47 -26.91 15.14
CA ASP A 170 -15.40 -27.78 13.97
C ASP A 170 -14.71 -27.10 12.77
N LEU A 171 -14.29 -25.83 12.90
CA LEU A 171 -13.52 -25.14 11.87
C LEU A 171 -12.06 -25.60 11.90
N PRO A 172 -11.40 -25.69 10.72
CA PRO A 172 -9.97 -25.93 10.62
C PRO A 172 -9.14 -25.00 11.51
N ASP A 173 -8.19 -25.59 12.25
CA ASP A 173 -7.21 -24.85 13.03
C ASP A 173 -6.02 -24.45 12.15
N VAL A 174 -5.93 -23.15 11.87
CA VAL A 174 -4.87 -22.57 11.02
C VAL A 174 -3.63 -22.15 11.82
N GLY A 175 -3.51 -22.58 13.08
CA GLY A 175 -2.37 -22.29 13.95
C GLY A 175 -2.48 -20.91 14.62
N TYR A 176 -1.34 -20.34 14.99
CA TYR A 176 -1.27 -19.03 15.65
C TYR A 176 -0.55 -18.01 14.78
N VAL A 177 -0.76 -16.72 15.00
CA VAL A 177 -0.18 -15.67 14.14
C VAL A 177 1.36 -15.71 14.09
N THR A 178 2.03 -16.16 15.16
CA THR A 178 3.51 -16.33 15.19
C THR A 178 3.98 -17.70 14.71
N ASN A 179 3.07 -18.66 14.51
CA ASN A 179 3.36 -19.99 13.99
C ASN A 179 2.14 -20.51 13.21
N PRO A 180 1.83 -19.92 12.04
CA PRO A 180 0.64 -20.26 11.27
C PRO A 180 0.84 -21.59 10.53
N ASN A 181 -0.25 -22.34 10.37
CA ASN A 181 -0.26 -23.53 9.53
C ASN A 181 -0.58 -23.14 8.09
N TYR A 182 0.46 -22.85 7.30
CA TYR A 182 0.30 -22.39 5.92
C TYR A 182 -0.38 -23.41 5.01
N GLU A 183 -0.14 -24.71 5.22
CA GLU A 183 -0.78 -25.76 4.42
C GLU A 183 -2.28 -25.77 4.67
N GLU A 184 -2.71 -25.66 5.93
CA GLU A 184 -4.13 -25.61 6.26
C GLU A 184 -4.80 -24.33 5.76
N ILE A 185 -4.12 -23.18 5.85
CA ILE A 185 -4.61 -21.91 5.28
C ILE A 185 -4.85 -22.05 3.77
N LEU A 186 -3.92 -22.66 3.04
CA LEU A 186 -4.06 -22.86 1.59
C LEU A 186 -5.15 -23.89 1.27
N ASN A 187 -5.26 -24.96 2.04
CA ASN A 187 -6.33 -25.96 1.89
C ASN A 187 -7.72 -25.36 2.12
N CYS A 188 -7.83 -24.36 3.00
CA CYS A 188 -9.05 -23.62 3.26
C CYS A 188 -9.45 -22.68 2.10
N ASP A 189 -8.62 -22.49 1.07
CA ASP A 189 -8.88 -21.66 -0.12
C ASP A 189 -9.60 -20.33 0.20
N PRO A 190 -9.04 -19.46 1.06
CA PRO A 190 -9.72 -18.27 1.56
C PRO A 190 -9.74 -17.12 0.54
N ASP A 191 -10.80 -16.32 0.58
CA ASP A 191 -10.87 -15.02 -0.10
C ASP A 191 -10.09 -13.95 0.70
N VAL A 192 -10.18 -14.00 2.03
CA VAL A 192 -9.60 -13.00 2.94
C VAL A 192 -9.07 -13.67 4.21
N VAL A 193 -7.89 -13.24 4.65
CA VAL A 193 -7.29 -13.60 5.94
C VAL A 193 -7.12 -12.34 6.78
N LEU A 194 -7.78 -12.26 7.94
CA LEU A 194 -7.66 -11.12 8.85
C LEU A 194 -6.64 -11.38 9.96
N LEU A 195 -5.58 -10.57 9.95
CA LEU A 195 -4.43 -10.65 10.84
C LEU A 195 -4.37 -9.46 11.81
N PHE A 196 -3.44 -9.52 12.75
CA PHE A 196 -3.05 -8.36 13.56
C PHE A 196 -2.10 -7.48 12.74
N ALA A 197 -2.35 -6.16 12.70
CA ALA A 197 -1.45 -5.20 12.07
C ALA A 197 -0.07 -5.18 12.74
N ASN A 198 -0.05 -5.36 14.06
CA ASN A 198 1.16 -5.44 14.85
C ASN A 198 1.01 -6.54 15.89
N ILE A 199 1.94 -7.49 15.91
CA ILE A 199 2.01 -8.51 16.96
C ILE A 199 2.92 -7.90 18.03
N PRO A 200 2.41 -7.44 19.18
CA PRO A 200 3.29 -6.90 20.20
C PRO A 200 4.31 -7.98 20.58
N CYS A 201 5.58 -7.72 20.30
CA CYS A 201 6.66 -8.55 20.81
C CYS A 201 6.55 -8.54 22.34
N HIS A 202 6.37 -9.72 22.92
CA HIS A 202 6.18 -9.90 24.35
C HIS A 202 7.36 -9.36 25.18
N GLU A 203 8.52 -9.13 24.57
CA GLU A 203 9.71 -8.59 25.22
C GLU A 203 9.47 -7.26 25.92
N ILE A 204 8.74 -6.32 25.30
CA ILE A 204 8.56 -4.96 25.86
C ILE A 204 7.70 -4.96 27.13
N ARG A 205 6.81 -5.96 27.30
CA ARG A 205 5.98 -6.10 28.52
C ARG A 205 6.73 -6.78 29.66
N CYS A 206 7.64 -7.71 29.36
CA CYS A 206 8.43 -8.39 30.38
C CYS A 206 9.52 -7.48 30.98
N GLU A 207 10.13 -6.60 30.19
CA GLU A 207 11.09 -5.61 30.72
C GLU A 207 10.43 -4.64 31.71
N ARG A 208 9.25 -4.10 31.36
CA ARG A 208 8.50 -3.17 32.24
C ARG A 208 8.01 -3.81 33.55
N ILE A 209 7.87 -5.13 33.58
CA ILE A 209 7.53 -5.89 34.80
C ILE A 209 8.80 -6.19 35.61
N ARG A 210 9.92 -6.51 34.95
CA ARG A 210 11.23 -6.73 35.58
C ARG A 210 11.75 -5.48 36.28
N ASP A 211 11.58 -4.31 35.65
CA ASP A 211 12.01 -3.01 36.23
C ASP A 211 11.11 -2.51 37.36
N LYS A 212 9.91 -3.10 37.53
CA LYS A 212 8.99 -2.80 38.65
C LYS A 212 9.10 -3.80 39.80
N LEU A 213 9.80 -4.92 39.61
CA LEU A 213 9.95 -5.99 40.58
C LEU A 213 11.38 -6.11 41.13
N ASN A 214 12.30 -5.25 40.68
CA ASN A 214 13.57 -4.93 41.33
C ASN A 214 13.49 -3.54 41.97
#